data_AF-A0A2R6DBM3-F1
#
_entry.id   AF-A0A2R6DBM3-F1
#
_cell.length_a   1.000
_cell.length_b   1.000
_cell.length_c   1.000
_cell.angle_alpha   90.00
_cell.angle_beta   90.00
_cell.angle_gamma   90.00
#
_symmetry.space_group_name_H-M   'P 1'
#
loop_
_entity.id
_entity.type
_entity.pdbx_description
1 polymer ?
#
loop_
_entity_poly.entity_id
_entity_poly.type
_entity_poly.pdbx_seq_one_letter_code
_entity_poly.pdbx_strand_id
1 'polypeptide(L)' 'MGTIRVVWGTATGPTAMASYDAALAAANVHDYNLVSVSSVIPADATVEVVGEAPDLGPAGERLTVVEGRATVAPD' A
#
# COMPACT_ATOMS: atom_id res chain seq x y z
N MET A 1 -12.42 17.11 -1.07
CA MET A 1 -11.13 17.06 -1.79
C MET A 1 -10.32 15.94 -1.14
N GLY A 2 -9.84 14.97 -1.91
CA GLY A 2 -9.22 13.75 -1.37
C GLY A 2 -7.71 13.84 -1.32
N THR A 3 -7.10 13.21 -0.31
CA THR A 3 -5.64 13.08 -0.20
C THR A 3 -5.22 11.69 -0.67
N ILE A 4 -4.29 11.62 -1.62
CA ILE A 4 -3.59 10.41 -2.05
C ILE A 4 -2.24 10.40 -1.34
N ARG A 5 -1.89 9.27 -0.72
CA ARG A 5 -0.63 9.09 -0.01
C ARG A 5 0.24 8.09 -0.74
N VAL A 6 1.45 8.49 -1.07
CA VAL A 6 2.48 7.62 -1.63
C VAL A 6 3.27 7.04 -0.47
N VAL A 7 3.14 5.72 -0.31
CA VAL A 7 3.78 4.88 0.71
C VAL A 7 4.55 3.78 0.02
N TRP A 8 5.55 3.22 0.70
CA TRP A 8 6.33 2.12 0.18
C TRP A 8 6.83 1.24 1.32
N GLY A 9 7.10 -0.02 0.99
CA GLY A 9 7.68 -0.96 1.92
C GLY A 9 8.42 -2.05 1.16
N THR A 10 9.42 -2.62 1.80
CA THR A 10 10.18 -3.75 1.28
C THR A 10 10.39 -4.74 2.40
N ALA A 11 10.17 -6.02 2.14
CA ALA A 11 10.36 -7.06 3.12
C ALA A 11 10.68 -8.40 2.45
N THR A 12 11.24 -9.31 3.24
CA THR A 12 11.45 -10.71 2.88
C THR A 12 10.46 -11.58 3.64
N GLY A 13 10.09 -12.73 3.09
CA GLY A 13 9.23 -13.69 3.76
C GLY A 13 9.45 -15.10 3.23
N PRO A 14 9.03 -16.13 3.99
CA PRO A 14 9.23 -17.53 3.60
C PRO A 14 8.43 -17.94 2.36
N THR A 15 7.46 -17.12 1.95
CA THR A 15 6.70 -17.28 0.72
C THR A 15 6.55 -15.92 0.03
N ALA A 16 6.22 -15.94 -1.27
CA ALA A 16 5.90 -14.71 -1.99
C ALA A 16 4.73 -13.93 -1.36
N MET A 17 3.78 -14.64 -0.74
CA MET A 17 2.66 -14.00 -0.06
C MET A 17 3.09 -13.34 1.24
N ALA A 18 3.92 -14.03 2.03
CA ALA A 18 4.43 -13.50 3.29
C ALA A 18 5.38 -12.32 3.08
N SER A 19 6.19 -12.33 2.02
CA SER A 19 7.07 -11.19 1.70
C SER A 19 6.27 -9.96 1.27
N TYR A 20 5.18 -10.17 0.53
CA TYR A 20 4.26 -9.09 0.15
C TYR A 20 3.51 -8.52 1.36
N ASP A 21 2.93 -9.36 2.22
CA ASP A 21 2.25 -8.93 3.45
C ASP A 21 3.18 -8.13 4.37
N ALA A 22 4.40 -8.62 4.59
CA ALA A 22 5.40 -7.90 5.37
C ALA A 22 5.82 -6.56 4.72
N ALA A 23 5.82 -6.47 3.38
CA ALA A 23 6.07 -5.21 2.68
C ALA A 23 4.90 -4.22 2.85
N LEU A 24 3.65 -4.70 2.86
CA LEU A 24 2.48 -3.88 3.21
C LEU A 24 2.53 -3.42 4.67
N ALA A 25 3.07 -4.25 5.57
CA ALA A 25 3.24 -3.90 6.98
C ALA A 25 4.31 -2.82 7.14
N ALA A 26 5.42 -2.92 6.41
CA ALA A 26 6.44 -1.88 6.36
C ALA A 26 5.91 -0.54 5.81
N ALA A 27 4.88 -0.57 4.95
CA ALA A 27 4.18 0.63 4.46
C ALA A 27 3.00 1.08 5.36
N ASN A 28 2.74 0.37 6.46
CA ASN A 28 1.61 0.54 7.38
C ASN A 28 0.21 0.42 6.72
N VAL A 29 0.04 -0.45 5.73
CA VAL A 29 -1.25 -0.68 5.05
C VAL A 29 -1.75 -2.13 5.07
N HIS A 30 -1.00 -3.05 5.69
CA HIS A 30 -1.33 -4.48 5.78
C HIS A 30 -2.69 -4.80 6.41
N ASP A 31 -3.15 -3.98 7.36
CA ASP A 31 -4.42 -4.20 8.06
C ASP A 31 -5.66 -3.71 7.29
N TYR A 32 -5.50 -3.19 6.07
CA TYR A 32 -6.62 -2.71 5.25
C TYR A 32 -6.93 -3.66 4.08
N ASN A 33 -8.20 -3.70 3.68
CA ASN A 33 -8.63 -4.44 2.50
C ASN A 33 -8.33 -3.61 1.24
N LEU A 34 -7.19 -3.91 0.60
CA LEU A 34 -6.73 -3.20 -0.60
C LEU A 34 -7.62 -3.51 -1.81
N VAL A 35 -8.16 -2.46 -2.42
CA VAL A 35 -8.93 -2.53 -3.68
C VAL A 35 -8.18 -1.77 -4.75
N SER A 36 -7.53 -2.52 -5.63
CA SER A 36 -6.75 -1.97 -6.73
C SER A 36 -7.65 -1.26 -7.76
N VAL A 37 -7.27 -0.06 -8.13
CA VAL A 37 -7.93 0.73 -9.19
C VAL A 37 -6.95 1.10 -10.29
N SER A 38 -7.48 1.63 -11.40
CA SER A 38 -6.68 2.21 -12.47
C SER A 38 -5.97 3.49 -11.99
N SER A 39 -4.86 3.84 -12.63
CA SER A 39 -3.96 4.93 -12.24
C SER A 39 -4.47 6.35 -12.56
N VAL A 40 -5.75 6.62 -12.31
CA VAL A 40 -6.37 7.93 -12.56
C VAL A 40 -6.39 8.75 -11.27
N ILE A 41 -5.72 9.90 -11.29
CA ILE A 41 -5.76 10.87 -10.18
C ILE A 41 -7.00 11.77 -10.38
N PRO A 42 -7.92 11.86 -9.40
CA PRO A 42 -9.06 12.77 -9.49
C PRO A 42 -8.60 14.23 -9.60
N ALA A 43 -9.38 15.06 -10.28
CA ALA A 43 -9.17 16.50 -10.29
C ALA A 43 -9.13 17.03 -8.85
N ASP A 44 -8.23 17.98 -8.60
CA ASP A 44 -8.03 18.63 -7.32
C ASP A 44 -7.61 17.69 -6.16
N ALA A 45 -7.18 16.44 -6.45
CA ALA A 45 -6.59 15.60 -5.42
C ALA A 45 -5.20 16.12 -5.00
N THR A 46 -4.91 16.06 -3.70
CA THR A 46 -3.58 16.36 -3.17
C THR A 46 -2.78 15.06 -3.07
N VAL A 47 -1.53 15.07 -3.52
CA VAL A 47 -0.61 13.92 -3.43
C VAL A 47 0.49 14.23 -2.43
N GLU A 48 0.65 13.36 -1.44
CA GLU A 48 1.66 13.49 -0.40
C GLU A 48 2.56 12.25 -0.37
N VAL A 49 3.87 12.46 -0.32
CA VAL A 49 4.87 11.39 -0.21
C VAL A 49 5.24 11.26 1.26
N VAL A 50 4.80 10.17 1.91
CA VAL A 50 4.85 10.04 3.38
C VAL A 50 5.66 8.84 3.87
N GLY A 51 6.02 7.91 2.98
CA GLY A 51 6.78 6.71 3.33
C GLY A 51 5.91 5.63 3.95
N GLU A 52 5.35 5.92 5.12
CA GLU A 52 4.44 5.05 5.85
C GLU A 52 3.04 5.68 5.92
N ALA A 53 2.00 4.88 5.77
CA ALA A 53 0.64 5.39 5.90
C ALA A 53 0.38 5.85 7.35
N PRO A 54 -0.32 6.97 7.57
CA PRO A 54 -0.86 7.28 8.89
C PRO A 54 -2.00 6.31 9.24
N ASP A 55 -2.60 6.46 10.41
CA ASP A 55 -3.88 5.81 10.69
C ASP A 55 -4.95 6.31 9.70
N LEU A 56 -5.48 5.39 8.89
CA LEU A 56 -6.51 5.66 7.87
C LEU A 56 -7.90 5.20 8.32
N GLY A 57 -8.04 4.71 9.55
CA GLY A 57 -9.27 4.17 10.12
C GLY A 57 -9.11 2.73 10.62
N PRO A 58 -10.23 2.09 10.99
CA PRO A 58 -10.23 0.74 11.54
C PRO A 58 -9.61 -0.30 10.61
N ALA A 59 -8.95 -1.32 11.19
CA ALA A 59 -8.50 -2.49 10.47
C ALA A 59 -9.67 -3.20 9.76
N GLY A 60 -9.42 -3.73 8.58
CA GLY A 60 -10.41 -4.38 7.71
C GLY A 60 -11.23 -3.41 6.86
N GLU A 61 -11.08 -2.10 7.04
CA GLU A 61 -11.73 -1.14 6.15
C GLU A 61 -11.15 -1.18 4.73
N ARG A 62 -11.98 -0.80 3.77
CA ARG A 62 -11.59 -0.79 2.35
C ARG A 62 -10.64 0.37 2.06
N LEU A 63 -9.47 0.08 1.50
CA LEU A 63 -8.51 1.08 1.05
C LEU A 63 -8.30 0.98 -0.47
N THR A 64 -8.66 2.03 -1.20
CA THR A 64 -8.43 2.08 -2.65
C THR A 64 -6.98 2.43 -2.95
N VAL A 65 -6.31 1.62 -3.77
CA VAL A 65 -4.89 1.78 -4.08
C VAL A 65 -4.59 1.68 -5.57
N VAL A 66 -3.54 2.38 -5.99
CA VAL A 66 -2.81 2.08 -7.22
C VAL A 66 -1.51 1.41 -6.76
N GLU A 67 -1.30 0.16 -7.14
CA GLU A 67 -0.18 -0.63 -6.63
C GLU A 67 0.86 -0.91 -7.72
N GLY A 68 2.12 -0.63 -7.40
CA GLY A 68 3.28 -1.21 -8.08
C GLY A 68 4.03 -2.10 -7.10
N ARG A 69 4.20 -3.39 -7.43
CA ARG A 69 4.95 -4.34 -6.60
C ARG A 69 5.81 -5.27 -7.45
N ALA A 70 6.90 -5.75 -6.86
CA ALA A 70 7.72 -6.81 -7.41
C ALA A 70 8.16 -7.75 -6.27
N THR A 71 8.07 -9.06 -6.53
CA THR A 71 8.57 -10.11 -5.63
C THR A 71 9.60 -10.94 -6.38
N VAL A 72 10.78 -11.11 -5.80
CA VAL A 72 11.85 -11.95 -6.35
C VAL A 72 12.01 -13.21 -5.50
N ALA A 73 12.33 -14.34 -6.16
CA ALA A 73 12.69 -15.56 -5.45
C ALA A 73 14.10 -15.43 -4.83
N PRO A 74 14.40 -16.15 -3.74
CA PRO A 74 15.78 -16.30 -3.29
C PRO A 74 16.62 -16.98 -4.37
N ASP A 75 17.93 -16.68 -4.38
CA ASP A 75 18.92 -17.29 -5.27
C ASP A 75 19.12 -18.79 -4.99
#